data_AF-A0A642C507-F1
#
_entry.id   AF-A0A642C507-F1
#
_cell.length_a   1.000
_cell.length_b   1.000
_cell.length_c   1.000
_cell.angle_alpha   90.00
_cell.angle_beta   90.00
_cell.angle_gamma   90.00
#
_symmetry.space_group_name_H-M   'P 1'
#
loop_
_entity.id
_entity.type
_entity.pdbx_description
1 polymer ?
#
loop_
_entity_poly.entity_id
_entity_poly.type
_entity_poly.pdbx_seq_one_letter_code
_entity_poly.pdbx_strand_id
1 'polypeptide(L)'
;MTEKKNPAEKKKRGRKSEYRIEYADQALKLCLLGATDKELAEFFSVSEQTLNKWKKDYPEFLESLKKGKNIADANVASRLYNRAIGYSCKATKFATSEGRITDSKEYIE
;
A
#
# COMPACT_ATOMS: atom_id res chain seq x y z
N MET A 1 -36.73 -18.19 47.39
CA MET A 1 -36.84 -16.97 46.56
C MET A 1 -35.44 -16.56 46.16
N THR A 2 -35.01 -16.88 44.94
CA THR A 2 -33.70 -16.45 44.41
C THR A 2 -33.97 -15.39 43.36
N GLU A 3 -33.45 -14.18 43.63
CA GLU A 3 -33.63 -12.97 42.84
C GLU A 3 -33.28 -13.17 41.36
N LYS A 4 -34.24 -12.85 40.50
CA LYS A 4 -34.04 -12.74 39.05
C LYS A 4 -33.12 -11.56 38.78
N LYS A 5 -31.92 -11.85 38.29
CA LYS A 5 -30.95 -10.84 37.84
C LYS A 5 -31.57 -10.02 36.71
N ASN A 6 -31.67 -8.70 36.94
CA ASN A 6 -32.29 -7.72 36.06
C ASN A 6 -31.56 -7.68 34.68
N PRO A 7 -32.25 -7.83 33.52
CA PRO A 7 -31.61 -7.94 32.20
C PRO A 7 -31.07 -6.60 31.61
N ALA A 8 -30.82 -5.59 32.45
CA ALA A 8 -30.66 -4.21 32.03
C ALA A 8 -29.21 -3.67 31.99
N GLU A 9 -28.17 -4.51 32.12
CA GLU A 9 -26.78 -4.06 31.94
C GLU A 9 -26.19 -4.57 30.62
N LYS A 10 -26.76 -4.11 29.50
CA LYS A 10 -26.06 -4.19 28.21
C LYS A 10 -24.95 -3.17 28.20
N LYS A 11 -23.69 -3.62 28.36
CA LYS A 11 -22.50 -2.81 28.10
C LYS A 11 -22.65 -2.12 26.74
N LYS A 12 -22.61 -0.78 26.70
CA LYS A 12 -22.49 -0.01 25.46
C LYS A 12 -21.14 -0.31 24.80
N ARG A 13 -21.02 -1.44 24.12
CA ARG A 13 -19.94 -1.70 23.16
C ARG A 13 -20.23 -0.84 21.94
N GLY A 14 -19.74 0.40 21.96
CA GLY A 14 -19.98 1.40 20.93
C GLY A 14 -19.63 0.88 19.54
N ARG A 15 -20.52 1.15 18.59
CA ARG A 15 -20.38 0.82 17.18
C ARG A 15 -19.36 1.76 16.54
N LYS A 16 -18.07 1.38 16.52
CA LYS A 16 -17.03 2.08 15.74
C LYS A 16 -17.10 1.79 14.22
N SER A 17 -18.18 1.17 13.73
CA SER A 17 -18.30 0.76 12.32
C SER A 17 -18.89 1.83 11.39
N GLU A 18 -18.96 3.07 11.87
CA GLU A 18 -19.41 4.18 11.03
C GLU A 18 -18.28 4.59 10.09
N TYR A 19 -18.57 4.51 8.79
CA TYR A 19 -17.66 4.93 7.73
C TYR A 19 -17.47 6.43 7.79
N ARG A 20 -16.22 6.89 7.59
CA ARG A 20 -15.89 8.30 7.42
C ARG A 20 -15.30 8.51 6.04
N ILE A 21 -15.62 9.63 5.41
CA ILE A 21 -15.12 9.99 4.08
C ILE A 21 -13.59 10.00 4.04
N GLU A 22 -12.95 10.41 5.14
CA GLU A 22 -11.49 10.40 5.32
C GLU A 22 -10.86 9.00 5.18
N TYR A 23 -11.62 7.93 5.43
CA TYR A 23 -11.11 6.57 5.30
C TYR A 23 -10.82 6.17 3.86
N ALA A 24 -11.44 6.82 2.86
CA ALA A 24 -11.10 6.60 1.45
C ALA A 24 -9.67 7.02 1.14
N ASP A 25 -9.26 8.20 1.58
CA ASP A 25 -7.89 8.71 1.40
C ASP A 25 -6.86 7.88 2.19
N GLN A 26 -7.20 7.49 3.42
CA GLN A 26 -6.35 6.60 4.22
C GLN A 26 -6.18 5.22 3.57
N ALA A 27 -7.27 4.65 3.04
CA ALA A 27 -7.24 3.36 2.35
C ALA A 27 -6.43 3.42 1.05
N LEU A 28 -6.50 4.52 0.29
CA LEU A 28 -5.66 4.76 -0.87
C LEU A 28 -4.17 4.70 -0.49
N LYS A 29 -3.78 5.46 0.54
CA LYS A 29 -2.39 5.51 1.04
C LYS A 29 -1.90 4.14 1.52
N LEU A 30 -2.72 3.40 2.24
CA LEU A 30 -2.39 2.05 2.69
C LEU A 30 -2.23 1.07 1.51
N CYS A 31 -3.12 1.12 0.51
CA CYS A 31 -2.96 0.31 -0.69
C CYS A 31 -1.70 0.66 -1.50
N LEU A 32 -1.29 1.93 -1.55
CA LEU A 32 -0.03 2.33 -2.19
C LEU A 32 1.20 1.74 -1.49
N LEU A 33 1.11 1.50 -0.18
CA LEU A 33 2.14 0.81 0.60
C LEU A 33 2.08 -0.72 0.43
N GLY A 34 1.12 -1.24 -0.33
CA GLY A 34 0.92 -2.68 -0.53
C GLY A 34 0.07 -3.36 0.54
N ALA A 35 -0.66 -2.60 1.36
CA ALA A 35 -1.51 -3.19 2.40
C ALA A 35 -2.63 -4.04 1.80
N THR A 36 -2.83 -5.21 2.39
CA THR A 36 -3.90 -6.15 2.09
C THR A 36 -5.21 -5.74 2.75
N ASP A 37 -6.34 -6.27 2.25
CA ASP A 37 -7.67 -6.01 2.81
C ASP A 37 -7.77 -6.39 4.31
N LYS A 38 -6.99 -7.38 4.75
CA LYS A 38 -6.90 -7.80 6.14
C LYS A 38 -6.19 -6.76 7.01
N GLU A 39 -5.07 -6.23 6.55
CA GLU A 39 -4.32 -5.17 7.25
C GLU A 39 -5.10 -3.86 7.27
N LEU A 40 -5.84 -3.55 6.20
CA LEU A 40 -6.80 -2.44 6.17
C LEU A 40 -7.89 -2.62 7.23
N ALA A 41 -8.49 -3.81 7.34
CA ALA A 41 -9.51 -4.10 8.34
C ALA A 41 -8.95 -3.94 9.76
N GLU A 42 -7.73 -4.42 10.01
CA GLU A 42 -7.03 -4.26 11.29
C GLU A 42 -6.73 -2.79 11.60
N PHE A 43 -6.23 -2.03 10.63
CA PHE A 43 -5.94 -0.59 10.76
C PHE A 43 -7.19 0.20 11.17
N PHE A 44 -8.33 -0.05 10.52
CA PHE A 44 -9.60 0.59 10.88
C PHE A 44 -10.27 -0.03 12.11
N SER A 45 -9.69 -1.07 12.71
CA SER A 45 -10.28 -1.84 13.81
C SER A 45 -11.70 -2.34 13.49
N VAL A 46 -11.91 -2.77 12.25
CA VAL A 46 -13.17 -3.33 11.76
C VAL A 46 -12.97 -4.76 11.30
N SER A 47 -14.07 -5.52 11.17
CA SER A 47 -14.01 -6.84 10.53
C SER A 47 -13.90 -6.70 9.02
N GLU A 48 -13.32 -7.70 8.35
CA GLU A 48 -13.31 -7.80 6.88
C GLU A 48 -14.73 -7.71 6.29
N GLN A 49 -15.74 -8.22 7.01
CA GLN A 49 -17.15 -8.10 6.61
C GLN A 49 -17.61 -6.63 6.59
N THR A 50 -17.20 -5.83 7.57
CA THR A 50 -17.52 -4.40 7.64
C THR A 50 -16.81 -3.65 6.52
N LEU A 51 -15.54 -3.95 6.27
CA LEU A 51 -14.79 -3.38 5.14
C LEU A 51 -15.44 -3.71 3.79
N ASN A 52 -15.85 -4.97 3.59
CA ASN A 52 -16.56 -5.40 2.39
C ASN A 52 -17.94 -4.77 2.25
N LYS A 53 -18.62 -4.46 3.37
CA LYS A 53 -19.83 -3.66 3.37
C LYS A 53 -19.55 -2.23 2.93
N TRP A 54 -18.50 -1.58 3.44
CA TRP A 54 -18.11 -0.24 3.01
C TRP A 54 -17.80 -0.16 1.52
N LYS A 55 -17.18 -1.20 0.93
CA LYS A 55 -16.96 -1.29 -0.52
C LYS A 55 -18.25 -1.29 -1.34
N LYS A 56 -19.35 -1.83 -0.81
CA LYS A 56 -20.66 -1.87 -1.48
C LYS A 56 -21.44 -0.58 -1.27
N ASP A 57 -21.40 -0.06 -0.04
CA ASP A 57 -22.19 1.10 0.37
C ASP A 57 -21.55 2.42 -0.10
N TYR A 58 -20.22 2.47 -0.26
CA TYR A 58 -19.47 3.68 -0.60
C TYR A 58 -18.59 3.46 -1.85
N PRO A 59 -19.05 3.88 -3.05
CA PRO A 59 -18.30 3.68 -4.29
C PRO A 59 -16.96 4.44 -4.32
N GLU A 60 -16.86 5.62 -3.69
CA GLU A 60 -15.60 6.38 -3.60
C GLU A 60 -14.51 5.64 -2.82
N PHE A 61 -14.91 4.90 -1.77
CA PHE A 61 -14.00 4.05 -1.01
C PHE A 61 -13.46 2.92 -1.87
N LEU A 62 -14.35 2.28 -2.63
CA LEU A 62 -13.98 1.22 -3.56
C LEU A 62 -13.06 1.73 -4.67
N GLU A 63 -13.35 2.91 -5.21
CA GLU A 63 -12.51 3.56 -6.22
C GLU A 63 -11.11 3.85 -5.68
N SER A 64 -11.02 4.39 -4.47
CA SER A 64 -9.75 4.66 -3.78
C SER A 64 -8.91 3.39 -3.58
N LEU A 65 -9.54 2.30 -3.14
CA LEU A 65 -8.88 0.99 -3.03
C LEU A 65 -8.37 0.46 -4.38
N LYS A 66 -9.20 0.53 -5.43
CA LYS A 66 -8.81 0.09 -6.78
C LYS A 66 -7.65 0.92 -7.33
N LYS A 67 -7.71 2.24 -7.18
CA LYS A 67 -6.66 3.16 -7.59
C LYS A 67 -5.35 2.86 -6.88
N GLY A 68 -5.39 2.64 -5.57
CA GLY A 68 -4.21 2.28 -4.78
C GLY A 68 -3.56 0.98 -5.25
N LYS A 69 -4.36 -0.07 -5.45
CA LYS A 69 -3.87 -1.36 -5.97
C LYS A 69 -3.26 -1.24 -7.36
N ASN A 70 -3.95 -0.58 -8.29
CA ASN A 70 -3.45 -0.39 -9.65
C ASN A 70 -2.12 0.35 -9.69
N ILE A 71 -1.93 1.37 -8.84
CA ILE A 71 -0.66 2.11 -8.77
C ILE A 71 0.44 1.24 -8.15
N ALA A 72 0.13 0.49 -7.09
CA ALA A 72 1.09 -0.45 -6.49
C ALA A 72 1.55 -1.50 -7.51
N ASP A 73 0.61 -2.11 -8.25
CA ASP A 73 0.90 -3.08 -9.31
C ASP A 73 1.71 -2.46 -10.45
N ALA A 74 1.36 -1.24 -10.88
CA ALA A 74 2.10 -0.50 -11.90
C ALA A 74 3.55 -0.20 -11.47
N ASN A 75 3.75 0.14 -10.20
CA ASN A 75 5.09 0.36 -9.64
C ASN A 75 5.93 -0.92 -9.67
N VAL A 76 5.35 -2.05 -9.31
CA VAL A 76 6.02 -3.35 -9.41
C VAL A 76 6.33 -3.69 -10.86
N ALA A 77 5.36 -3.55 -11.77
CA ALA A 77 5.54 -3.81 -13.20
C ALA A 77 6.62 -2.92 -13.82
N SER A 78 6.66 -1.63 -13.48
CA SER A 78 7.70 -0.70 -13.95
C SER A 78 9.08 -1.12 -13.47
N ARG A 79 9.23 -1.50 -12.20
CA ARG A 79 10.51 -2.01 -11.67
C ARG A 79 10.94 -3.30 -12.35
N LEU A 80 10.00 -4.21 -12.59
CA LEU A 80 10.27 -5.47 -13.28
C LEU A 80 10.68 -5.23 -14.73
N TYR A 81 9.98 -4.32 -15.42
CA TYR A 81 10.31 -3.89 -16.78
C TYR A 81 11.70 -3.27 -16.85
N ASN A 82 12.01 -2.29 -15.99
CA ASN A 82 13.32 -1.65 -15.92
C ASN A 82 14.44 -2.67 -15.62
N ARG A 83 14.16 -3.67 -14.79
CA ARG A 83 15.10 -4.77 -14.55
C ARG A 83 15.27 -5.67 -15.78
N ALA A 84 14.19 -5.94 -16.51
CA ALA A 84 14.19 -6.82 -17.67
C ALA A 84 14.90 -6.20 -18.89
N ILE A 85 14.71 -4.90 -19.12
CA ILE A 85 15.41 -4.17 -20.19
C ILE A 85 16.88 -3.87 -19.84
N GLY A 86 17.27 -4.12 -18.59
CA GLY A 86 18.60 -3.81 -18.09
C GLY A 86 18.81 -2.32 -17.83
N TYR A 87 20.03 -1.98 -17.43
CA TYR A 87 20.46 -0.60 -17.23
C TYR A 87 21.67 -0.35 -18.12
N SER A 88 21.60 0.67 -18.98
CA SER A 88 22.77 1.13 -19.73
C SER A 88 23.59 2.06 -18.83
N CYS A 89 24.75 1.57 -18.40
CA CYS A 89 25.68 2.37 -17.62
C CYS A 89 26.68 3.03 -18.58
N LYS A 90 26.89 4.35 -18.44
CA LYS A 90 28.05 5.00 -19.06
C LYS A 90 29.28 4.64 -18.23
N ALA A 91 30.06 3.67 -18.70
CA ALA A 91 31.31 3.29 -18.06
C ALA A 91 32.45 4.14 -18.64
N THR A 92 33.36 4.61 -17.77
CA THR A 92 34.60 5.28 -18.18
C THR A 92 35.76 4.38 -17.81
N LYS A 93 36.55 3.95 -18.80
CA LYS A 93 37.84 3.28 -18.53
C LYS A 93 38.96 4.30 -18.50
N PHE A 94 39.78 4.21 -17.46
CA PHE A 94 41.01 4.97 -17.32
C PHE A 94 42.21 4.05 -17.57
N ALA A 95 43.04 4.38 -18.56
CA ALA A 95 44.36 3.78 -18.70
C ALA A 95 45.34 4.59 -17.86
N THR A 96 46.12 3.92 -16.99
CA THR A 96 47.08 4.57 -16.09
C THR A 96 48.47 3.98 -16.31
N SER A 97 49.48 4.83 -16.51
CA SER A 97 50.89 4.44 -16.56
C SER A 97 51.69 5.32 -15.60
N GLU A 98 52.50 4.69 -14.74
CA GLU A 98 53.27 5.37 -13.67
C GLU A 98 52.46 6.36 -12.81
N GLY A 99 51.21 6.01 -12.50
CA GLY A 99 50.33 6.84 -11.67
C GLY A 99 49.74 8.08 -12.36
N ARG A 100 49.96 8.25 -13.67
CA ARG A 100 49.32 9.30 -14.48
C ARG A 100 48.28 8.68 -15.41
N ILE A 101 47.08 9.28 -15.43
CA ILE A 101 46.01 8.91 -16.36
C ILE A 101 46.45 9.36 -17.75
N THR A 102 46.60 8.42 -18.68
CA THR A 102 47.14 8.67 -20.02
C THR A 102 46.08 8.66 -21.12
N ASP A 103 44.93 8.01 -20.91
CA ASP A 103 43.80 8.03 -21.84
C ASP A 103 42.49 7.73 -21.09
N SER A 104 41.40 8.38 -21.51
CA SER A 104 40.05 8.12 -21.01
C SER A 104 39.09 7.94 -22.18
N LYS A 105 38.41 6.79 -22.24
CA LYS A 105 37.34 6.54 -23.21
C LYS A 105 36.05 6.20 -22.49
N GLU A 106 35.01 6.93 -22.87
CA GLU A 106 33.63 6.63 -22.50
C GLU A 106 33.06 5.59 -23.46
N TYR A 107 32.39 4.57 -22.92
CA TYR A 107 31.58 3.66 -23.71
C TYR A 107 30.30 3.30 -22.96
N ILE A 108 29.29 2.94 -23.74
CA ILE A 108 28.01 2.46 -23.21
C ILE A 108 28.14 0.94 -23.09
N GLU A 109 27.96 0.42 -21.88
CA GLU A 109 27.96 -1.01 -21.57
C GLU A 109 26.54 -1.58 -21.59
#